data_AF-A0AAD4DM84-F1
#
_entry.id   AF-A0AAD4DM84-F1
#
_cell.length_a   1.000
_cell.length_b   1.000
_cell.length_c   1.000
_cell.angle_alpha   90.00
_cell.angle_beta   90.00
_cell.angle_gamma   90.00
#
_symmetry.space_group_name_H-M   'P 1'
#
loop_
_entity.id
_entity.type
_entity.pdbx_description
1 polymer ?
#
loop_
_entity_poly.entity_id
_entity_poly.type
_entity_poly.pdbx_seq_one_letter_code
_entity_poly.pdbx_strand_id
1 'polypeptide(L)'
;MEASSVQQQEQLFQKFESYDFGADTNFQAGLKSIIGNNQNRSSQEQQDAVEKAKYFYYSRFVQDFDYNQYQAWRKLKSFTTTTTTTEQDRQETSQAIGSSGPTTTASETVEQESQSSSIDAAPAADPSYPKSFQEICELIASGKPIPGIRQIPNNLAEGTPSEAKLAPKLKPWEKKKAIDATATAIAAAQDETVESTPAPAEA
;
A
#
# COMPACT_ATOMS: atom_id res chain seq x y z
N MET A 1 38.91 0.34 1.32
CA MET A 1 38.10 -0.88 1.08
C MET A 1 36.68 -0.54 0.59
N GLU A 2 36.39 0.71 0.22
CA GLU A 2 35.05 1.15 -0.22
C GLU A 2 34.58 0.56 -1.56
N ALA A 3 35.51 0.34 -2.51
CA ALA A 3 35.18 0.00 -3.89
C ALA A 3 34.44 -1.34 -4.06
N SER A 4 34.73 -2.33 -3.20
CA SER A 4 34.09 -3.65 -3.28
C SER A 4 32.61 -3.61 -2.86
N SER A 5 32.25 -2.73 -1.92
CA SER A 5 30.86 -2.55 -1.49
C SER A 5 30.02 -1.90 -2.60
N VAL A 6 30.57 -0.87 -3.25
CA VAL A 6 29.90 -0.18 -4.37
C VAL A 6 29.67 -1.13 -5.54
N GLN A 7 30.67 -1.93 -5.92
CA GLN A 7 30.53 -2.93 -6.97
C GLN A 7 29.46 -3.98 -6.64
N GLN A 8 29.36 -4.40 -5.38
CA GLN A 8 28.34 -5.35 -4.96
C GLN A 8 26.94 -4.74 -5.06
N GLN A 9 26.76 -3.48 -4.65
CA GLN A 9 25.48 -2.77 -4.82
C GLN A 9 25.10 -2.61 -6.29
N GLU A 10 26.04 -2.28 -7.18
CA GLU A 10 25.78 -2.20 -8.61
C GLU A 10 25.31 -3.54 -9.20
N GLN A 11 25.89 -4.66 -8.75
CA GLN A 11 25.42 -5.98 -9.16
C GLN A 11 23.98 -6.25 -8.68
N LEU A 12 23.59 -5.76 -7.50
CA LEU A 12 22.20 -5.85 -7.02
C LEU A 12 21.25 -5.04 -7.89
N PHE A 13 21.65 -3.82 -8.25
CA PHE A 13 20.85 -2.94 -9.11
C PHE A 13 20.67 -3.55 -10.51
N GLN A 14 21.73 -4.12 -11.08
CA GLN A 14 21.66 -4.83 -12.35
C GLN A 14 20.74 -6.06 -12.28
N LYS A 15 20.82 -6.84 -11.19
CA LYS A 15 19.91 -7.97 -10.96
C LYS A 15 18.45 -7.50 -10.88
N PHE A 16 18.19 -6.42 -10.15
CA PHE A 16 16.87 -5.80 -10.06
C PHE A 16 16.34 -5.36 -11.44
N GLU A 17 17.16 -4.71 -12.27
CA GLU A 17 16.76 -4.32 -13.63
C GLU A 17 16.51 -5.51 -14.55
N SER A 18 17.24 -6.63 -14.36
CA SER A 18 17.07 -7.86 -15.14
C SER A 18 15.90 -8.74 -14.67
N TYR A 19 15.27 -8.41 -13.54
CA TYR A 19 14.20 -9.22 -12.98
C TYR A 19 12.92 -9.11 -13.81
N ASP A 20 12.36 -10.25 -14.22
CA ASP A 20 11.13 -10.30 -14.98
C ASP A 20 9.89 -10.21 -14.08
N PHE A 21 9.52 -8.98 -13.73
CA PHE A 21 8.27 -8.68 -13.02
C PHE A 21 7.02 -9.02 -13.85
N GLY A 22 7.12 -9.24 -15.16
CA GLY A 22 6.00 -9.57 -16.04
C GLY A 22 5.57 -11.03 -15.90
N ALA A 23 6.53 -11.95 -15.75
CA ALA A 23 6.29 -13.38 -15.57
C ALA A 23 5.77 -13.74 -14.16
N ASP A 24 6.01 -12.89 -13.17
CA ASP A 24 5.63 -13.16 -11.78
C ASP A 24 4.15 -12.89 -11.50
N THR A 25 3.37 -13.97 -11.37
CA THR A 25 1.92 -13.90 -11.14
C THR A 25 1.54 -13.27 -9.81
N ASN A 26 2.34 -13.45 -8.76
CA ASN A 26 2.07 -12.88 -7.43
C ASN A 26 2.25 -11.36 -7.47
N PHE A 27 3.34 -10.90 -8.11
CA PHE A 27 3.57 -9.48 -8.31
C PHE A 27 2.46 -8.85 -9.17
N GLN A 28 2.10 -9.46 -10.30
CA GLN A 28 1.04 -8.95 -11.19
C GLN A 28 -0.32 -8.88 -10.51
N ALA A 29 -0.68 -9.87 -9.68
CA ALA A 29 -1.91 -9.85 -8.91
C ALA A 29 -1.93 -8.68 -7.91
N GLY A 30 -0.83 -8.45 -7.18
CA GLY A 30 -0.70 -7.32 -6.26
C GLY A 30 -0.69 -5.97 -6.98
N LEU A 31 -0.05 -5.90 -8.15
CA LEU A 31 0.06 -4.68 -8.95
C LEU A 31 -1.32 -4.18 -9.41
N LYS A 32 -2.24 -5.08 -9.76
CA LYS A 32 -3.62 -4.71 -10.12
C LYS A 32 -4.35 -3.99 -8.98
N SER A 33 -4.17 -4.43 -7.73
CA SER A 33 -4.72 -3.72 -6.57
C SER A 33 -4.08 -2.34 -6.36
N ILE A 34 -2.76 -2.23 -6.56
CA ILE A 34 -2.05 -0.94 -6.43
C ILE A 34 -2.53 0.03 -7.50
N ILE A 35 -2.61 -0.39 -8.76
CA ILE A 35 -3.10 0.44 -9.85
C ILE A 35 -4.58 0.78 -9.64
N GLY A 36 -5.40 -0.18 -9.20
CA GLY A 36 -6.83 0.02 -8.89
C GLY A 36 -7.05 1.14 -7.86
N ASN A 37 -6.27 1.17 -6.78
CA ASN A 37 -6.35 2.23 -5.77
C ASN A 37 -5.82 3.59 -6.26
N ASN A 38 -5.00 3.62 -7.33
CA ASN A 38 -4.35 4.82 -7.85
C ASN A 38 -4.97 5.32 -9.17
N GLN A 39 -6.11 4.78 -9.62
CA GLN A 39 -6.71 5.15 -10.91
C GLN A 39 -7.04 6.64 -11.04
N ASN A 40 -7.34 7.32 -9.93
CA ASN A 40 -7.66 8.75 -9.92
C ASN A 40 -6.41 9.66 -9.86
N ARG A 41 -5.20 9.07 -9.81
CA ARG A 41 -3.94 9.84 -9.76
C ARG A 41 -3.39 10.10 -11.15
N SER A 42 -2.48 11.07 -11.25
CA SER A 42 -1.81 11.39 -12.51
C SER A 42 -1.02 10.18 -13.05
N SER A 43 -0.81 10.15 -14.37
CA SER A 43 -0.04 9.07 -15.02
C SER A 43 1.36 8.90 -14.40
N GLN A 44 1.98 10.01 -14.01
CA GLN A 44 3.29 10.00 -13.37
C GLN A 44 3.26 9.34 -11.99
N GLU A 45 2.28 9.69 -11.15
CA GLU A 45 2.14 9.07 -9.83
C GLU A 45 1.82 7.57 -9.92
N GLN A 46 1.08 7.15 -10.95
CA GLN A 46 0.84 5.73 -11.21
C GLN A 46 2.14 5.01 -11.56
N GLN A 47 2.99 5.59 -12.41
CA GLN A 47 4.31 5.04 -12.73
C GLN A 47 5.22 4.97 -11.50
N ASP A 48 5.25 6.02 -10.68
CA ASP A 48 6.01 6.04 -9.43
C ASP A 48 5.51 4.97 -8.45
N ALA A 49 4.19 4.74 -8.37
CA ALA A 49 3.62 3.69 -7.55
C ALA A 49 4.03 2.29 -8.06
N VAL A 50 4.06 2.08 -9.38
CA VAL A 50 4.54 0.83 -9.98
C VAL A 50 6.03 0.61 -9.70
N GLU A 51 6.88 1.64 -9.85
CA GLU A 51 8.31 1.54 -9.53
C GLU A 51 8.54 1.20 -8.04
N LYS A 52 7.84 1.89 -7.13
CA LYS A 52 7.88 1.61 -5.70
C LYS A 52 7.41 0.19 -5.39
N ALA A 53 6.37 -0.29 -6.06
CA ALA A 53 5.87 -1.65 -5.91
C ALA A 53 6.91 -2.69 -6.36
N LYS A 54 7.57 -2.49 -7.50
CA LYS A 54 8.66 -3.37 -7.99
C LYS A 54 9.77 -3.47 -6.96
N TYR A 55 10.25 -2.34 -6.46
CA TYR A 55 11.26 -2.28 -5.41
C TYR A 55 10.83 -2.98 -4.13
N PHE A 56 9.61 -2.69 -3.64
CA PHE A 56 9.09 -3.27 -2.41
C PHE A 56 8.95 -4.80 -2.52
N TYR A 57 8.47 -5.29 -3.66
CA TYR A 57 8.36 -6.72 -3.90
C TYR A 57 9.74 -7.38 -3.94
N TYR A 58 10.68 -6.83 -4.70
CA TYR A 58 12.01 -7.38 -4.83
C TYR A 58 12.76 -7.40 -3.49
N SER A 59 12.68 -6.31 -2.71
CA SER A 59 13.29 -6.24 -1.37
C SER A 59 12.66 -7.21 -0.37
N ARG A 60 11.37 -7.52 -0.53
CA ARG A 60 10.65 -8.42 0.39
C ARG A 60 10.85 -9.91 0.11
N PHE A 61 11.09 -10.30 -1.15
CA PHE A 61 11.10 -11.70 -1.58
C PHE A 61 12.41 -12.17 -2.20
N VAL A 62 13.20 -11.29 -2.80
CA VAL A 62 14.45 -11.65 -3.50
C VAL A 62 15.65 -11.21 -2.68
N GLN A 63 15.83 -9.90 -2.55
CA GLN A 63 16.97 -9.32 -1.86
C GLN A 63 16.73 -7.85 -1.54
N ASP A 64 16.99 -7.46 -0.30
CA ASP A 64 16.92 -6.08 0.15
C ASP A 64 18.09 -5.25 -0.40
N PHE A 65 17.80 -4.01 -0.77
CA PHE A 65 18.78 -3.01 -1.16
C PHE A 65 18.21 -1.62 -0.91
N ASP A 66 19.05 -0.59 -0.91
CA ASP A 66 18.61 0.78 -0.68
C ASP A 66 18.05 1.42 -1.96
N TYR A 67 16.77 1.80 -1.92
CA TYR A 67 16.09 2.45 -3.05
C TYR A 67 16.68 3.81 -3.43
N ASN A 68 17.12 4.61 -2.45
CA ASN A 68 17.70 5.93 -2.71
C ASN A 68 19.04 5.79 -3.44
N GLN A 69 19.84 4.79 -3.06
CA GLN A 69 21.10 4.50 -3.74
C GLN A 69 20.87 4.01 -5.18
N TYR A 70 19.89 3.14 -5.40
CA TYR A 70 19.49 2.74 -6.75
C TYR A 70 19.06 3.94 -7.61
N GLN A 71 18.26 4.85 -7.07
CA GLN A 71 17.82 6.06 -7.77
C GLN A 71 19.01 6.97 -8.13
N ALA A 72 19.97 7.14 -7.23
CA ALA A 72 21.20 7.89 -7.51
C ALA A 72 22.04 7.24 -8.62
N TRP A 73 22.21 5.92 -8.56
CA TRP A 73 22.91 5.14 -9.58
C TRP A 73 22.22 5.24 -10.95
N ARG A 74 20.89 5.15 -10.99
CA ARG A 74 20.10 5.32 -12.23
C ARG A 74 20.29 6.70 -12.86
N LYS A 75 20.30 7.77 -12.06
CA LYS A 75 20.54 9.14 -12.55
C LYS A 75 21.91 9.28 -13.19
N LEU A 76 22.94 8.70 -12.57
CA LEU A 76 24.31 8.69 -13.10
C LEU A 76 24.42 7.90 -14.42
N LYS A 77 23.75 6.74 -14.50
CA LYS A 77 23.70 5.90 -15.71
C LYS A 77 22.99 6.59 -16.87
N SER A 78 21.90 7.32 -16.61
CA SER A 78 21.21 8.10 -17.66
C SER A 78 22.06 9.28 -18.17
N PHE A 79 22.91 9.87 -17.33
CA PHE A 79 23.74 11.02 -17.70
C PHE A 79 24.91 10.64 -18.63
N THR A 80 25.50 9.46 -18.44
CA THR A 80 26.64 8.97 -19.25
C THR A 80 26.23 8.52 -20.66
N THR A 81 24.95 8.19 -20.87
CA THR A 81 24.45 7.76 -22.19
C THR A 81 24.24 8.94 -23.14
N THR A 82 23.93 10.14 -22.63
CA THR A 82 23.65 11.33 -23.44
C THR A 82 24.91 12.06 -23.94
N THR A 83 26.09 11.81 -23.37
CA THR A 83 27.35 12.48 -23.76
C THR A 83 28.17 11.73 -24.82
N THR A 84 27.78 10.52 -25.24
CA THR A 84 28.56 9.70 -26.20
C THR A 84 27.93 9.60 -27.60
N THR A 85 26.96 10.45 -27.94
CA THR A 85 26.40 10.52 -29.30
C THR A 85 26.07 11.97 -29.64
N THR A 86 27.10 12.77 -29.90
CA THR A 86 27.16 13.85 -30.90
C THR A 86 28.58 14.44 -30.84
N GLU A 87 29.55 13.71 -31.40
CA GLU A 87 30.80 14.28 -31.88
C GLU A 87 30.83 14.09 -33.40
N GLN A 88 30.16 14.98 -34.13
CA GLN A 88 30.72 15.53 -35.37
C GLN A 88 29.97 16.80 -35.78
N ASP A 89 30.74 17.89 -35.73
CA ASP A 89 30.60 19.15 -36.45
C ASP A 89 30.13 20.40 -35.68
N ARG A 90 31.02 21.41 -35.76
CA ARG A 90 30.86 22.86 -35.55
C ARG A 90 30.91 23.48 -34.15
N GLN A 91 32.16 23.77 -33.77
CA GLN A 91 32.74 25.12 -33.53
C GLN A 91 31.99 26.16 -32.67
N GLU A 92 32.69 26.53 -31.60
CA GLU A 92 32.81 27.87 -30.98
C GLU A 92 31.56 28.53 -30.37
N THR A 93 31.55 28.66 -29.04
CA THR A 93 31.78 29.96 -28.38
C THR A 93 31.88 29.77 -26.86
N SER A 94 33.00 30.23 -26.31
CA SER A 94 33.33 30.34 -24.89
C SER A 94 32.45 31.34 -24.14
N GLN A 95 32.12 31.05 -22.88
CA GLN A 95 32.05 32.00 -21.74
C GLN A 95 31.56 31.23 -20.49
N ALA A 96 32.40 30.93 -19.50
CA ALA A 96 32.98 31.79 -18.45
C ALA A 96 32.24 31.64 -17.09
N ILE A 97 32.84 30.84 -16.21
CA ILE A 97 33.12 31.06 -14.77
C ILE A 97 32.48 32.29 -14.06
N GLY A 98 31.93 32.02 -12.87
CA GLY A 98 31.69 33.01 -11.80
C GLY A 98 30.73 32.49 -10.72
N SER A 99 31.16 31.63 -9.78
CA SER A 99 31.45 31.98 -8.37
C SER A 99 30.65 33.17 -7.82
N SER A 100 29.82 32.93 -6.80
CA SER A 100 29.82 33.61 -5.47
C SER A 100 28.52 33.31 -4.70
N GLY A 101 28.62 32.72 -3.51
CA GLY A 101 27.71 33.04 -2.40
C GLY A 101 28.05 34.42 -1.85
N PRO A 102 27.15 35.08 -1.09
CA PRO A 102 27.20 34.91 0.36
C PRO A 102 25.85 34.96 1.09
N THR A 103 25.97 34.68 2.38
CA THR A 103 25.02 34.53 3.49
C THR A 103 24.30 35.81 3.94
N THR A 104 23.11 35.62 4.54
CA THR A 104 22.46 36.40 5.62
C THR A 104 22.01 37.84 5.33
N THR A 105 20.69 38.09 5.43
CA THR A 105 20.06 39.04 6.38
C THR A 105 18.53 39.01 6.23
N ALA A 106 17.85 39.22 7.35
CA ALA A 106 16.46 38.90 7.67
C ALA A 106 15.37 39.84 7.07
N SER A 107 14.14 39.36 7.27
CA SER A 107 12.83 40.06 7.37
C SER A 107 11.91 40.09 6.14
N GLU A 108 10.90 39.20 6.22
CA GLU A 108 9.46 39.54 6.32
C GLU A 108 8.83 40.39 5.21
N THR A 109 7.90 39.80 4.44
CA THR A 109 6.47 40.22 4.34
C THR A 109 5.73 39.40 3.27
N VAL A 110 4.46 39.17 3.57
CA VAL A 110 3.39 38.32 2.97
C VAL A 110 2.94 38.77 1.57
N GLU A 111 2.38 37.82 0.78
CA GLU A 111 1.23 37.91 -0.17
C GLU A 111 1.33 36.71 -1.15
N GLN A 112 0.56 35.61 -1.06
CA GLN A 112 -0.88 35.37 -1.24
C GLN A 112 -1.42 35.77 -2.62
N GLU A 113 -1.42 34.82 -3.57
CA GLU A 113 -2.27 34.87 -4.75
C GLU A 113 -2.98 33.52 -4.95
N SER A 114 -4.31 33.59 -4.92
CA SER A 114 -5.25 32.49 -5.16
C SER A 114 -5.62 32.45 -6.64
N GLN A 115 -5.68 31.28 -7.26
CA GLN A 115 -6.54 31.05 -8.42
C GLN A 115 -7.34 29.75 -8.29
N SER A 116 -8.62 29.90 -8.58
CA SER A 116 -9.74 28.99 -8.42
C SER A 116 -10.23 28.53 -9.80
N SER A 117 -10.78 27.32 -9.90
CA SER A 117 -11.92 26.98 -10.76
C SER A 117 -12.25 25.48 -10.65
N SER A 118 -13.44 24.93 -10.86
CA SER A 118 -14.86 25.30 -10.67
C SER A 118 -15.64 24.05 -11.16
N ILE A 119 -16.59 23.50 -10.40
CA ILE A 119 -17.73 22.75 -11.01
C ILE A 119 -18.96 22.78 -10.12
N ASP A 120 -20.09 23.07 -10.77
CA ASP A 120 -21.43 23.31 -10.26
C ASP A 120 -22.31 22.05 -10.46
N ALA A 121 -23.04 21.62 -9.42
CA ALA A 121 -24.29 20.84 -9.50
C ALA A 121 -24.98 20.77 -8.10
N ALA A 122 -26.20 21.31 -8.00
CA ALA A 122 -27.02 21.48 -6.78
C ALA A 122 -27.68 20.19 -6.22
N PRO A 123 -28.40 20.22 -5.07
CA PRO A 123 -28.08 20.78 -3.76
C PRO A 123 -28.23 19.66 -2.69
N ALA A 124 -27.16 18.92 -2.43
CA ALA A 124 -27.04 18.13 -1.20
C ALA A 124 -26.05 18.88 -0.33
N ALA A 125 -26.43 19.24 0.90
CA ALA A 125 -25.60 19.99 1.83
C ALA A 125 -24.36 19.16 2.21
N ASP A 126 -23.32 19.28 1.38
CA ASP A 126 -22.01 18.67 1.52
C ASP A 126 -21.25 19.42 2.66
N PRO A 127 -20.70 18.74 3.67
CA PRO A 127 -19.96 19.42 4.72
C PRO A 127 -18.63 19.94 4.18
N SER A 128 -18.59 21.23 3.85
CA SER A 128 -17.36 21.95 3.54
C SER A 128 -16.45 22.03 4.77
N TYR A 129 -15.30 21.35 4.72
CA TYR A 129 -14.18 21.52 5.65
C TYR A 129 -12.92 21.75 4.80
N PRO A 130 -12.15 22.82 5.05
CA PRO A 130 -11.43 22.96 6.31
C PRO A 130 -11.60 24.33 7.00
N LYS A 131 -12.09 24.34 8.25
CA LYS A 131 -11.88 25.47 9.16
C LYS A 131 -10.42 25.43 9.62
N SER A 132 -9.73 26.56 9.62
CA SER A 132 -8.38 26.63 10.16
C SER A 132 -8.39 26.16 11.62
N PHE A 133 -7.32 25.50 12.07
CA PHE A 133 -7.17 25.06 13.46
C PHE A 133 -7.45 26.20 14.46
N GLN A 134 -7.14 27.43 14.07
CA GLN A 134 -7.43 28.64 14.83
C GLN A 134 -8.93 28.83 15.08
N GLU A 135 -9.78 28.65 14.06
CA GLU A 135 -11.23 28.77 14.24
C GLU A 135 -11.78 27.66 15.16
N ILE A 136 -11.20 26.46 15.09
CA ILE A 136 -11.55 25.38 16.03
C ILE A 136 -11.16 25.75 17.46
N CYS A 137 -9.94 26.29 17.66
CA CYS A 137 -9.49 26.80 18.95
C CYS A 137 -10.39 27.92 19.47
N GLU A 138 -10.84 28.84 18.61
CA GLU A 138 -11.78 29.91 18.98
C GLU A 138 -13.16 29.38 19.34
N LEU A 139 -13.70 28.39 18.60
CA LEU A 139 -14.96 27.75 18.96
C LEU A 139 -14.86 27.05 20.32
N ILE A 140 -13.74 26.39 20.61
CA ILE A 140 -13.47 25.78 21.91
C ILE A 140 -13.36 26.86 23.00
N ALA A 141 -12.56 27.90 22.78
CA ALA A 141 -12.33 28.98 23.75
C ALA A 141 -13.59 29.79 24.04
N SER A 142 -14.45 30.00 23.03
CA SER A 142 -15.73 30.69 23.16
C SER A 142 -16.90 29.79 23.58
N GLY A 143 -16.66 28.49 23.76
CA GLY A 143 -17.68 27.52 24.17
C GLY A 143 -18.77 27.26 23.13
N LYS A 144 -18.52 27.59 21.85
CA LYS A 144 -19.48 27.40 20.76
C LYS A 144 -19.44 25.95 20.27
N PRO A 145 -20.59 25.37 19.88
CA PRO A 145 -20.65 23.99 19.41
C PRO A 145 -19.88 23.82 18.10
N ILE A 146 -19.09 22.75 18.02
CA ILE A 146 -18.31 22.43 16.81
C ILE A 146 -19.28 21.96 15.72
N PRO A 147 -19.21 22.50 14.49
CA PRO A 147 -20.06 22.05 13.40
C PRO A 147 -19.79 20.56 13.07
N GLY A 148 -20.85 19.78 12.87
CA GLY A 148 -20.77 18.38 12.42
C GLY A 148 -20.71 17.32 13.54
N ILE A 149 -20.58 17.70 14.82
CA ILE A 149 -20.66 16.74 15.91
C ILE A 149 -22.12 16.50 16.35
N ARG A 150 -22.47 15.23 16.59
CA ARG A 150 -23.76 14.86 17.17
C ARG A 150 -23.66 14.99 18.69
N GLN A 151 -24.60 15.71 19.30
CA GLN A 151 -24.69 15.80 20.75
C GLN A 151 -25.12 14.43 21.30
N ILE A 152 -24.22 13.76 22.01
CA ILE A 152 -24.54 12.51 22.71
C ILE A 152 -25.08 12.92 24.09
N PRO A 153 -26.36 12.65 24.41
CA PRO A 153 -26.87 12.90 25.76
C PRO A 153 -26.13 12.02 26.77
N ASN A 154 -25.87 12.55 27.96
CA ASN A 154 -25.25 11.81 29.05
C ASN A 154 -26.27 10.89 29.76
N ASN A 155 -26.92 10.03 28.97
CA ASN A 155 -27.87 9.04 29.44
C ASN A 155 -27.39 7.66 29.02
N LEU A 156 -27.60 6.68 29.87
CA LEU A 156 -27.43 5.28 29.51
C LEU A 156 -28.46 4.95 28.42
N ALA A 157 -28.05 4.24 27.37
CA ALA A 157 -28.95 3.87 26.28
C ALA A 157 -30.17 3.11 26.84
N GLU A 158 -31.38 3.65 26.66
CA GLU A 158 -32.63 3.05 27.16
C GLU A 158 -33.09 1.83 26.35
N GLY A 159 -32.43 1.55 25.22
CA GLY A 159 -32.72 0.39 24.39
C GLY A 159 -32.26 -0.91 25.04
N THR A 160 -33.08 -1.96 24.91
CA THR A 160 -32.66 -3.33 25.27
C THR A 160 -31.37 -3.69 24.53
N PRO A 161 -30.33 -4.21 25.22
CA PRO A 161 -29.09 -4.58 24.57
C PRO A 161 -29.36 -5.58 23.44
N SER A 162 -28.73 -5.38 22.30
CA SER A 162 -28.89 -6.30 21.17
C SER A 162 -28.21 -7.62 21.50
N GLU A 163 -28.99 -8.70 21.54
CA GLU A 163 -28.46 -10.05 21.68
C GLU A 163 -27.88 -10.54 20.34
N ALA A 164 -26.75 -11.24 20.41
CA ALA A 164 -26.08 -11.80 19.25
C ALA A 164 -26.94 -12.92 18.60
N LYS A 165 -27.56 -12.63 17.45
CA LYS A 165 -28.41 -13.57 16.71
C LYS A 165 -27.64 -14.55 15.81
N LEU A 166 -26.34 -14.34 15.59
CA LEU A 166 -25.55 -15.20 14.72
C LEU A 166 -24.83 -16.29 15.51
N ALA A 167 -24.90 -17.51 15.01
CA ALA A 167 -24.11 -18.62 15.53
C ALA A 167 -22.60 -18.30 15.36
N PRO A 168 -21.78 -18.42 16.44
CA PRO A 168 -20.35 -18.18 16.35
C PRO A 168 -19.70 -19.19 15.39
N LYS A 169 -18.90 -18.69 14.46
CA LYS A 169 -18.17 -19.56 13.53
C LYS A 169 -17.13 -20.33 14.32
N LEU A 170 -17.20 -21.66 14.21
CA LEU A 170 -16.24 -22.55 14.84
C LEU A 170 -14.83 -22.25 14.36
N LYS A 171 -13.91 -22.26 15.32
CA LYS A 171 -12.50 -22.03 15.05
C LYS A 171 -11.92 -23.22 14.26
N PRO A 172 -10.86 -23.01 13.46
CA PRO A 172 -10.28 -24.08 12.64
C PRO A 172 -9.85 -25.33 13.43
N TRP A 173 -9.47 -25.15 14.69
CA TRP A 173 -9.10 -26.24 15.59
C TRP A 173 -10.29 -27.03 16.14
N GLU A 174 -11.49 -26.44 16.18
CA GLU A 174 -12.72 -27.12 16.62
C GLU A 174 -13.28 -28.04 15.52
N LYS A 175 -12.99 -27.74 14.25
CA LYS A 175 -13.45 -28.57 13.12
C LYS A 175 -12.90 -29.99 13.19
N LYS A 176 -11.62 -30.17 13.54
CA LYS A 176 -10.94 -31.50 13.61
C LYS A 176 -11.63 -32.46 14.57
N LYS A 177 -12.02 -31.95 15.75
CA LYS A 177 -12.71 -32.74 16.78
C LYS A 177 -14.07 -33.27 16.31
N ALA A 178 -14.78 -32.54 15.45
CA ALA A 178 -16.05 -32.99 14.88
C ALA A 178 -15.86 -34.12 13.86
N ILE A 179 -14.80 -34.08 13.06
CA ILE A 179 -14.48 -35.13 12.07
C ILE A 179 -14.11 -36.43 12.77
N ASP A 180 -13.29 -36.36 13.83
CA ASP A 180 -12.88 -37.53 14.62
C ASP A 180 -14.06 -38.17 15.38
N ALA A 181 -14.97 -37.35 15.92
CA ALA A 181 -16.19 -37.85 16.56
C ALA A 181 -17.14 -38.51 15.56
N THR A 182 -17.26 -37.96 14.35
CA THR A 182 -18.08 -38.57 13.30
C THR A 182 -17.47 -39.89 12.85
N ALA A 183 -16.14 -39.95 12.61
CA ALA A 183 -15.42 -41.15 12.21
C ALA A 183 -15.48 -42.29 13.26
N THR A 184 -15.41 -41.95 14.54
CA THR A 184 -15.52 -42.92 15.65
C THR A 184 -16.92 -43.55 15.72
N ALA A 185 -17.97 -42.77 15.43
CA ALA A 185 -19.34 -43.28 15.42
C ALA A 185 -19.64 -44.21 14.22
N ILE A 186 -19.02 -43.97 13.05
CA ILE A 186 -19.19 -44.85 11.87
C ILE A 186 -18.40 -46.15 12.00
N ALA A 187 -17.22 -46.10 12.64
CA ALA A 187 -16.42 -47.30 12.90
C ALA A 187 -17.09 -48.25 13.92
N ALA A 188 -17.78 -47.70 14.93
CA ALA A 188 -18.52 -48.49 15.91
C ALA A 188 -19.76 -49.20 15.34
N ALA A 189 -20.24 -48.81 14.15
CA ALA A 189 -21.42 -49.40 13.52
C ALA A 189 -21.09 -50.51 12.50
N GLN A 190 -19.81 -50.83 12.27
CA GLN A 190 -19.37 -51.82 11.26
C GLN A 190 -18.87 -53.15 11.86
N ASP A 191 -18.88 -53.31 13.18
CA ASP A 191 -18.46 -54.55 13.89
C ASP A 191 -19.67 -55.31 14.47
N GLU A 192 -20.74 -55.48 13.69
CA GLU A 192 -21.91 -56.29 14.12
C GLU A 192 -22.64 -56.95 12.94
N THR A 193 -21.92 -57.51 11.95
CA THR A 193 -22.55 -58.30 10.86
C THR A 193 -21.67 -59.42 10.31
N VAL A 194 -21.26 -60.40 11.12
CA VAL A 194 -20.96 -61.74 10.57
C VAL A 194 -21.32 -62.81 11.58
N GLU A 195 -22.11 -63.80 11.13
CA GLU A 195 -22.23 -65.17 11.65
C GLU A 195 -23.67 -65.62 11.97
N SER A 196 -24.42 -65.99 10.91
CA SER A 196 -25.32 -67.14 11.02
C SER A 196 -25.71 -67.72 9.65
N THR A 197 -25.73 -69.05 9.59
CA THR A 197 -26.23 -69.97 8.54
C THR A 197 -25.19 -70.36 7.47
N PRO A 198 -25.06 -71.65 7.04
CA PRO A 198 -26.07 -72.72 7.05
C PRO A 198 -25.62 -74.12 7.54
N ALA A 199 -26.58 -74.92 8.01
CA ALA A 199 -26.42 -76.37 8.20
C ALA A 199 -27.36 -77.13 7.23
N PRO A 200 -26.88 -78.13 6.46
CA PRO A 200 -27.72 -78.97 5.63
C PRO A 200 -28.20 -80.20 6.42
N ALA A 201 -29.47 -80.57 6.28
CA ALA A 201 -29.99 -81.84 6.78
C ALA A 201 -30.55 -82.64 5.60
N GLU A 202 -29.81 -83.68 5.26
CA GLU A 202 -30.21 -84.80 4.41
C GLU A 202 -30.85 -85.87 5.30
N ALA A 203 -32.04 -86.35 4.93
CA ALA A 203 -32.60 -87.71 5.09
C ALA A 203 -34.14 -87.67 5.03
#